data_AF-A0A9D6NG82-F1
#
_entry.id   AF-A0A9D6NG82-F1
#
_cell.length_a   1.000
_cell.length_b   1.000
_cell.length_c   1.000
_cell.angle_alpha   90.00
_cell.angle_beta   90.00
_cell.angle_gamma   90.00
#
_symmetry.space_group_name_H-M   'P 1'
#
loop_
_entity.id
_entity.type
_entity.pdbx_description
1 polymer ?
#
loop_
_entity_poly.entity_id
_entity_poly.type
_entity_poly.pdbx_seq_one_letter_code
_entity_poly.pdbx_strand_id
1 'polypeptide(L)'
;MGIAKRTGKIGSSFASTLMVGALVLVLAFLMVANAYSHLNFSSRAENSQRAANLAESALSLALERLLDDPAYGTGEEATLEIRHPSAPEDSSAVITFDQAAAARRQLPFSTNNLQGDNSVPAWGDLVLPKESAHLIATADCGGVKRSAEAVVTFPRYPYVVATSGRFVSDGGLLVARVAEDGTLLDSELLPGDLLSNSVDIEAVFLGPDSRITGDVKTAGEVVLDRTSSVEGEVLERSDPGAIPFISVDSYDPKRQGKEYQVLPNELMTAPTCSGYLRRGGNLQVTDGLYLDGAVLYVDGSLSVEGGVHGRGALFVKGPVQLAGGSSFSSDNQAALVADGDIAIDGDGDETSFFQGMIYSEGNLRASQITLMGSFIANSSEGCGGEASVSNSRLVMAPEVADIEFSVGAASDTFYFQRNNATYLGNRDAGYTQNGVALPVRVEFLQGNYSLWDPATGEKLDGLTQDELVGKLNQILASVLGDPDADISNDPSLQAHLDQLATAGHGDDRGNRPTAPDEFEINPNQFLSPGEKMRILVWRVR
;
A
#
# COMPACT_ATOMS: atom_id res chain seq x y z
N MET A 1 -44.91 107.25 45.22
CA MET A 1 -45.35 105.84 45.17
C MET A 1 -45.05 105.33 43.77
N GLY A 2 -44.11 104.39 43.62
CA GLY A 2 -43.72 103.86 42.30
C GLY A 2 -42.28 103.36 42.25
N ILE A 3 -41.98 102.28 42.97
CA ILE A 3 -40.71 101.55 42.84
C ILE A 3 -40.88 100.55 41.69
N ALA A 4 -40.19 100.78 40.57
CA ALA A 4 -40.20 99.91 39.39
C ALA A 4 -39.23 98.73 39.59
N LYS A 5 -39.77 97.51 39.59
CA LYS A 5 -39.01 96.25 39.69
C LYS A 5 -38.75 95.73 38.28
N ARG A 6 -37.51 95.89 37.77
CA ARG A 6 -37.04 95.22 36.53
C ARG A 6 -36.69 93.77 36.86
N THR A 7 -37.50 92.82 36.43
CA THR A 7 -37.20 91.37 36.47
C THR A 7 -36.62 90.93 35.13
N GLY A 8 -35.39 90.41 35.16
CA GLY A 8 -34.60 90.05 33.97
C GLY A 8 -35.09 88.80 33.23
N LYS A 9 -35.22 88.92 31.90
CA LYS A 9 -35.36 87.81 30.94
C LYS A 9 -33.97 87.40 30.41
N ILE A 10 -33.12 86.80 31.24
CA ILE A 10 -31.77 86.34 30.81
C ILE A 10 -31.62 84.80 30.91
N GLY A 11 -32.61 84.09 31.47
CA GLY A 11 -32.49 82.64 31.73
C GLY A 11 -32.82 81.67 30.58
N SER A 12 -33.65 82.05 29.58
CA SER A 12 -34.16 81.06 28.61
C SER A 12 -33.24 80.75 27.43
N SER A 13 -32.40 81.70 26.97
CA SER A 13 -31.47 81.43 25.86
C SER A 13 -30.26 80.59 26.29
N PHE A 14 -29.85 80.70 27.56
CA PHE A 14 -28.77 79.88 28.10
C PHE A 14 -29.19 78.40 28.19
N ALA A 15 -30.41 78.14 28.67
CA ALA A 15 -30.95 76.78 28.78
C ALA A 15 -31.11 76.11 27.40
N SER A 16 -31.60 76.83 26.38
CA SER A 16 -31.74 76.27 25.02
C SER A 16 -30.39 75.97 24.38
N THR A 17 -29.39 76.84 24.57
CA THR A 17 -28.04 76.64 24.01
C THR A 17 -27.36 75.43 24.68
N LEU A 18 -27.57 75.26 25.99
CA LEU A 18 -27.04 74.13 26.75
C LEU A 18 -27.72 72.81 26.38
N MET A 19 -29.03 72.84 26.08
CA MET A 19 -29.77 71.66 25.60
C MET A 19 -29.32 71.22 24.20
N VAL A 20 -29.11 72.16 23.27
CA VAL A 20 -28.55 71.87 21.95
C VAL A 20 -27.12 71.35 22.07
N GLY A 21 -26.30 71.97 22.92
CA GLY A 21 -24.94 71.50 23.19
C GLY A 21 -24.91 70.08 23.75
N ALA A 22 -25.80 69.76 24.71
CA ALA A 22 -25.93 68.42 25.27
C ALA A 22 -26.38 67.40 24.22
N LEU A 23 -27.34 67.76 23.34
CA LEU A 23 -27.80 66.89 22.25
C LEU A 23 -26.67 66.55 21.27
N VAL A 24 -25.88 67.56 20.86
CA VAL A 24 -24.72 67.38 19.97
C VAL A 24 -23.68 66.48 20.62
N LEU A 25 -23.44 66.65 21.92
CA LEU A 25 -22.49 65.83 22.68
C LEU A 25 -22.93 64.37 22.75
N VAL A 26 -24.22 64.10 23.00
CA VAL A 26 -24.79 62.74 23.00
C VAL A 26 -24.70 62.10 21.61
N LEU A 27 -25.02 62.85 20.54
CA LEU A 27 -24.87 62.37 19.16
C LEU A 27 -23.42 62.04 18.82
N ALA A 28 -22.46 62.87 19.24
CA ALA A 28 -21.04 62.60 19.07
C ALA A 28 -20.61 61.32 19.79
N PHE A 29 -21.06 61.11 21.04
CA PHE A 29 -20.80 59.87 21.78
C PHE A 29 -21.42 58.64 21.11
N LEU A 30 -22.64 58.73 20.58
CA LEU A 30 -23.28 57.65 19.83
C LEU A 30 -22.52 57.31 18.55
N MET A 31 -22.04 58.31 17.83
CA MET A 31 -21.26 58.10 16.61
C MET A 31 -19.91 57.44 16.90
N VAL A 32 -19.22 57.87 17.97
CA VAL A 32 -17.98 57.25 18.43
C VAL A 32 -18.23 55.81 18.88
N ALA A 33 -19.29 55.56 19.67
CA ALA A 33 -19.64 54.21 20.12
C ALA A 33 -19.95 53.28 18.93
N ASN A 34 -20.68 53.77 17.92
CA ASN A 34 -20.99 52.98 16.73
C ASN A 34 -19.74 52.70 15.88
N ALA A 35 -18.84 53.69 15.74
CA ALA A 35 -17.57 53.52 15.05
C ALA A 35 -16.68 52.47 15.74
N TYR A 36 -16.58 52.49 17.06
CA TYR A 36 -15.86 51.46 17.82
C TYR A 36 -16.50 50.08 17.66
N SER A 37 -17.83 49.99 17.68
CA SER A 37 -18.55 48.73 17.46
C SER A 37 -18.27 48.17 16.06
N HIS A 38 -18.33 49.00 15.03
CA HIS A 38 -18.02 48.59 13.65
C HIS A 38 -16.56 48.19 13.47
N LEU A 39 -15.60 48.91 14.05
CA LEU A 39 -14.19 48.54 13.99
C LEU A 39 -13.92 47.21 14.70
N ASN A 40 -14.48 47.00 15.89
CA ASN A 40 -14.34 45.74 16.63
C ASN A 40 -14.99 44.57 15.87
N PHE A 41 -16.17 44.79 15.29
CA PHE A 41 -16.83 43.76 14.49
C PHE A 41 -16.02 43.43 13.23
N SER A 42 -15.54 44.45 12.51
CA SER A 42 -14.73 44.28 11.30
C SER A 42 -13.42 43.55 11.61
N SER A 43 -12.71 43.96 12.66
CA SER A 43 -11.45 43.31 13.07
C SER A 43 -11.68 41.87 13.51
N ARG A 44 -12.75 41.57 14.26
CA ARG A 44 -13.10 40.19 14.62
C ARG A 44 -13.47 39.34 13.42
N ALA A 45 -14.22 39.88 12.46
CA ALA A 45 -14.58 39.18 11.24
C ALA A 45 -13.35 38.88 10.38
N GLU A 46 -12.45 39.85 10.21
CA GLU A 46 -11.19 39.69 9.48
C GLU A 46 -10.27 38.66 10.16
N ASN A 47 -10.07 38.78 11.47
CA ASN A 47 -9.28 37.83 12.25
C ASN A 47 -9.88 36.42 12.23
N SER A 48 -11.22 36.32 12.27
CA SER A 48 -11.92 35.05 12.13
C SER A 48 -11.64 34.39 10.77
N GLN A 49 -11.68 35.15 9.68
CA GLN A 49 -11.40 34.59 8.35
C GLN A 49 -9.93 34.17 8.23
N ARG A 50 -9.01 34.97 8.78
CA ARG A 50 -7.57 34.62 8.81
C ARG A 50 -7.31 33.36 9.64
N ALA A 51 -7.92 33.23 10.80
CA ALA A 51 -7.82 32.03 11.63
C ALA A 51 -8.36 30.80 10.88
N ALA A 52 -9.51 30.91 10.21
CA ALA A 52 -10.05 29.80 9.41
C ALA A 52 -9.08 29.37 8.30
N ASN A 53 -8.58 30.32 7.49
CA ASN A 53 -7.62 30.02 6.42
C ASN A 53 -6.32 29.40 6.94
N LEU A 54 -5.85 29.85 8.12
CA LEU A 54 -4.63 29.33 8.75
C LEU A 54 -4.85 27.91 9.29
N ALA A 55 -6.02 27.64 9.88
CA ALA A 55 -6.41 26.30 10.31
C ALA A 55 -6.51 25.35 9.12
N GLU A 56 -7.12 25.76 8.01
CA GLU A 56 -7.17 24.98 6.77
C GLU A 56 -5.78 24.69 6.20
N SER A 57 -4.88 25.68 6.22
CA SER A 57 -3.50 25.49 5.75
C SER A 57 -2.72 24.49 6.62
N ALA A 58 -2.94 24.52 7.94
CA ALA A 58 -2.34 23.54 8.85
C ALA A 58 -2.93 22.14 8.69
N LEU A 59 -4.23 22.06 8.41
CA LEU A 59 -4.88 20.81 8.07
C LEU A 59 -4.29 20.25 6.77
N SER A 60 -4.20 21.04 5.69
CA SER A 60 -3.63 20.61 4.41
C SER A 60 -2.18 20.13 4.55
N LEU A 61 -1.33 20.83 5.31
CA LEU A 61 0.05 20.39 5.55
C LEU A 61 0.11 19.08 6.35
N ALA A 62 -0.81 18.89 7.31
CA ALA A 62 -0.89 17.63 8.03
C ALA A 62 -1.36 16.48 7.14
N LEU A 63 -2.31 16.73 6.23
CA LEU A 63 -2.73 15.77 5.22
C LEU A 63 -1.57 15.39 4.29
N GLU A 64 -0.77 16.35 3.83
CA GLU A 64 0.42 16.10 3.01
C GLU A 64 1.42 15.19 3.75
N ARG A 65 1.72 15.49 5.02
CA ARG A 65 2.60 14.63 5.84
C ARG A 65 2.05 13.23 6.04
N LEU A 66 0.73 13.11 6.21
CA LEU A 66 0.05 11.84 6.40
C LEU A 66 0.00 11.00 5.11
N LEU A 67 -0.01 11.66 3.94
CA LEU A 67 0.11 11.05 2.62
C LEU A 67 1.53 10.50 2.37
N ASP A 68 2.55 11.21 2.85
CA ASP A 68 3.95 10.81 2.73
C ASP A 68 4.36 9.77 3.78
N ASP A 69 3.83 9.87 4.99
CA ASP A 69 4.07 8.98 6.13
C ASP A 69 2.73 8.60 6.80
N PRO A 70 2.18 7.40 6.50
CA PRO A 70 0.97 6.90 7.15
C PRO A 70 1.10 6.73 8.67
N ALA A 71 2.32 6.66 9.22
CA ALA A 71 2.57 6.60 10.65
C ALA A 71 2.66 8.00 11.30
N TYR A 72 2.53 9.08 10.53
CA TYR A 72 2.63 10.44 11.04
C TYR A 72 1.68 10.69 12.22
N GLY A 73 2.20 11.23 13.31
CA GLY A 73 1.44 11.48 14.54
C GLY A 73 1.33 10.29 15.50
N THR A 74 1.90 9.12 15.18
CA THR A 74 2.00 7.98 16.11
C THR A 74 3.31 7.95 16.92
N GLY A 75 4.35 8.65 16.44
CA GLY A 75 5.68 8.72 17.04
C GLY A 75 5.98 10.01 17.82
N GLU A 76 7.27 10.35 17.97
CA GLU A 76 7.73 11.52 18.73
C GLU A 76 7.29 12.87 18.11
N GLU A 77 7.14 12.93 16.79
CA GLU A 77 6.62 14.11 16.07
C GLU A 77 5.08 14.16 16.07
N ALA A 78 4.50 14.35 17.25
CA ALA A 78 3.05 14.35 17.44
C ALA A 78 2.41 15.75 17.34
N THR A 79 3.16 16.82 17.08
CA THR A 79 2.61 18.19 17.04
C THR A 79 3.24 19.02 15.93
N LEU A 80 2.41 19.62 15.09
CA LEU A 80 2.79 20.56 14.05
C LEU A 80 2.21 21.93 14.38
N GLU A 81 3.09 22.92 14.48
CA GLU A 81 2.72 24.32 14.69
C GLU A 81 3.18 25.14 13.49
N ILE A 82 2.26 25.86 12.87
CA ILE A 82 2.50 26.71 11.70
C ILE A 82 2.32 28.16 12.11
N ARG A 83 3.27 29.00 11.68
CA ARG A 83 3.18 30.45 11.75
C ARG A 83 3.35 31.00 10.36
N HIS A 84 2.43 31.84 9.92
CA HIS A 84 2.51 32.43 8.59
C HIS A 84 3.24 33.78 8.64
N PRO A 85 4.26 34.04 7.81
CA PRO A 85 5.05 35.27 7.86
C PRO A 85 4.25 36.56 7.63
N SER A 86 3.13 36.47 6.89
CA SER A 86 2.23 37.60 6.65
C SER A 86 1.06 37.70 7.64
N ALA A 87 0.95 36.78 8.60
CA ALA A 87 -0.02 36.89 9.67
C ALA A 87 0.54 37.77 10.81
N PRO A 88 -0.32 38.41 11.64
CA PRO A 88 0.12 39.11 12.84
C PRO A 88 1.06 38.25 13.69
N GLU A 89 2.06 38.83 14.36
CA GLU A 89 3.11 38.12 15.12
C GLU A 89 2.58 37.05 16.11
N ASP A 90 1.35 37.23 16.59
CA ASP A 90 0.68 36.33 17.53
C ASP A 90 -0.22 35.27 16.88
N SER A 91 -0.19 35.12 15.56
CA SER A 91 -1.06 34.16 14.86
C SER A 91 -0.37 32.82 14.65
N SER A 92 -1.00 31.75 15.11
CA SER A 92 -0.49 30.38 14.93
C SER A 92 -1.62 29.41 14.67
N ALA A 93 -1.31 28.34 13.94
CA ALA A 93 -2.16 27.16 13.86
C ALA A 93 -1.41 25.96 14.42
N VAL A 94 -2.13 25.11 15.15
CA VAL A 94 -1.61 23.93 15.80
C VAL A 94 -2.48 22.74 15.43
N ILE A 95 -1.83 21.65 15.03
CA ILE A 95 -2.40 20.31 15.01
C ILE A 95 -1.55 19.43 15.92
N THR A 96 -2.19 18.60 16.73
CA THR A 96 -1.49 17.72 17.67
C THR A 96 -2.21 16.39 17.81
N PHE A 97 -1.45 15.31 17.76
CA PHE A 97 -1.85 13.94 18.05
C PHE A 97 -1.54 13.57 19.52
N ASP A 98 -0.73 14.39 20.21
CA ASP A 98 -0.45 14.23 21.64
C ASP A 98 -1.64 14.74 22.47
N GLN A 99 -2.41 13.81 23.01
CA GLN A 99 -3.57 14.09 23.87
C GLN A 99 -3.19 14.90 25.12
N ALA A 100 -2.00 14.68 25.70
CA ALA A 100 -1.55 15.43 26.87
C ALA A 100 -1.16 16.87 26.51
N ALA A 101 -0.51 17.08 25.37
CA ALA A 101 -0.25 18.43 24.85
C ALA A 101 -1.55 19.17 24.52
N ALA A 102 -2.51 18.49 23.88
CA ALA A 102 -3.83 19.04 23.57
C ALA A 102 -4.57 19.47 24.85
N ALA A 103 -4.60 18.60 25.87
CA ALA A 103 -5.23 18.91 27.15
C ALA A 103 -4.60 20.11 27.86
N ARG A 104 -3.25 20.19 27.88
CA ARG A 104 -2.53 21.35 28.46
C ARG A 104 -2.87 22.66 27.74
N ARG A 105 -3.03 22.63 26.42
CA ARG A 105 -3.34 23.80 25.58
C ARG A 105 -4.85 24.08 25.46
N GLN A 106 -5.71 23.22 26.04
CA GLN A 106 -7.17 23.25 25.85
C GLN A 106 -7.56 23.25 24.36
N LEU A 107 -6.88 22.40 23.59
CA LEU A 107 -7.12 22.21 22.17
C LEU A 107 -7.70 20.82 21.90
N PRO A 108 -8.46 20.65 20.81
CA PRO A 108 -8.78 19.32 20.32
C PRO A 108 -7.52 18.57 19.85
N PHE A 109 -7.55 17.25 19.89
CA PHE A 109 -6.46 16.38 19.42
C PHE A 109 -6.88 15.62 18.16
N SER A 110 -5.90 15.32 17.32
CA SER A 110 -6.04 14.47 16.13
C SER A 110 -5.75 13.01 16.50
N THR A 111 -6.27 12.07 15.72
CA THR A 111 -6.10 10.63 15.95
C THR A 111 -5.74 9.97 14.64
N ASN A 112 -4.61 9.29 14.58
CA ASN A 112 -4.21 8.50 13.42
C ASN A 112 -4.52 7.02 13.71
N ASN A 113 -5.35 6.39 12.87
CA ASN A 113 -5.69 4.97 12.91
C ASN A 113 -5.54 4.33 11.52
N LEU A 114 -4.65 4.85 10.68
CA LEU A 114 -4.44 4.34 9.32
C LEU A 114 -3.85 2.94 9.30
N GLN A 115 -3.00 2.62 10.26
CA GLN A 115 -2.36 1.31 10.41
C GLN A 115 -3.06 0.45 11.48
N GLY A 116 -4.21 0.89 11.99
CA GLY A 116 -4.92 0.17 13.04
C GLY A 116 -5.95 -0.80 12.47
N ASP A 117 -5.96 -2.03 12.98
CA ASP A 117 -6.88 -3.08 12.53
C ASP A 117 -8.30 -2.97 13.12
N ASN A 118 -8.48 -2.09 14.11
CA ASN A 118 -9.72 -1.93 14.85
C ASN A 118 -10.19 -0.48 14.85
N SER A 119 -11.47 -0.26 15.10
CA SER A 119 -11.99 1.09 15.32
C SER A 119 -11.49 1.65 16.65
N VAL A 120 -11.09 2.92 16.67
CA VAL A 120 -10.55 3.60 17.86
C VAL A 120 -11.36 4.84 18.22
N PRO A 121 -11.47 5.18 19.52
CA PRO A 121 -12.09 6.45 19.93
C PRO A 121 -11.20 7.62 19.52
N ALA A 122 -11.81 8.64 18.90
CA ALA A 122 -11.18 9.90 18.54
C ALA A 122 -11.81 11.07 19.35
N TRP A 123 -11.29 12.29 19.16
CA TRP A 123 -11.82 13.47 19.84
C TRP A 123 -13.33 13.66 19.58
N GLY A 124 -14.09 14.01 20.63
CA GLY A 124 -15.48 14.48 20.49
C GLY A 124 -16.54 13.38 20.37
N ASP A 125 -16.34 12.26 21.07
CA ASP A 125 -17.19 11.06 21.02
C ASP A 125 -17.27 10.41 19.63
N LEU A 126 -16.34 10.76 18.72
CA LEU A 126 -16.23 10.13 17.42
C LEU A 126 -15.56 8.76 17.56
N VAL A 127 -16.10 7.75 16.89
CA VAL A 127 -15.42 6.46 16.69
C VAL A 127 -14.84 6.46 15.29
N LEU A 128 -13.52 6.36 15.21
CA LEU A 128 -12.77 6.34 13.97
C LEU A 128 -12.65 4.89 13.48
N PRO A 129 -13.12 4.55 12.28
CA PRO A 129 -12.96 3.21 11.71
C PRO A 129 -11.49 2.80 11.55
N LYS A 130 -11.25 1.52 11.24
CA LYS A 130 -9.92 1.05 10.79
C LYS A 130 -9.50 1.79 9.52
N GLU A 131 -8.19 1.86 9.27
CA GLU A 131 -7.60 2.51 8.07
C GLU A 131 -8.05 3.97 7.87
N SER A 132 -8.27 4.71 8.97
CA SER A 132 -8.78 6.09 8.95
C SER A 132 -7.99 7.02 9.87
N ALA A 133 -7.94 8.32 9.57
CA ALA A 133 -7.36 9.36 10.42
C ALA A 133 -8.35 10.50 10.64
N HIS A 134 -8.38 11.03 11.87
CA HIS A 134 -9.14 12.21 12.25
C HIS A 134 -8.17 13.35 12.54
N LEU A 135 -8.22 14.40 11.72
CA LEU A 135 -7.33 15.56 11.80
C LEU A 135 -8.11 16.78 12.26
N ILE A 136 -7.59 17.47 13.29
CA ILE A 136 -8.17 18.71 13.81
C ILE A 136 -7.07 19.76 13.96
N ALA A 137 -7.09 20.77 13.09
CA ALA A 137 -6.24 21.93 13.18
C ALA A 137 -6.97 23.08 13.88
N THR A 138 -6.33 23.75 14.83
CA THR A 138 -6.89 24.94 15.50
C THR A 138 -5.95 26.12 15.36
N ALA A 139 -6.46 27.24 14.86
CA ALA A 139 -5.74 28.48 14.69
C ALA A 139 -6.24 29.57 15.64
N ASP A 140 -5.33 30.43 16.09
CA ASP A 140 -5.61 31.67 16.81
C ASP A 140 -5.08 32.85 15.98
N CYS A 141 -5.93 33.84 15.72
CA CYS A 141 -5.53 35.09 15.09
C CYS A 141 -6.17 36.24 15.86
N GLY A 142 -5.35 37.06 16.54
CA GLY A 142 -5.83 38.22 17.29
C GLY A 142 -6.88 37.89 18.35
N GLY A 143 -6.76 36.73 19.02
CA GLY A 143 -7.67 36.25 20.06
C GLY A 143 -8.95 35.60 19.55
N VAL A 144 -9.06 35.39 18.23
CA VAL A 144 -10.15 34.62 17.62
C VAL A 144 -9.63 33.24 17.25
N LYS A 145 -10.25 32.21 17.82
CA LYS A 145 -9.94 30.81 17.51
C LYS A 145 -10.89 30.24 16.48
N ARG A 146 -10.36 29.49 15.51
CA ARG A 146 -11.11 28.70 14.53
C ARG A 146 -10.48 27.33 14.38
N SER A 147 -11.28 26.33 14.06
CA SER A 147 -10.80 24.97 13.86
C SER A 147 -11.27 24.40 12.54
N ALA A 148 -10.39 23.65 11.87
CA ALA A 148 -10.72 22.86 10.70
C ALA A 148 -10.56 21.37 11.06
N GLU A 149 -11.54 20.57 10.67
CA GLU A 149 -11.69 19.16 11.04
C GLU A 149 -11.89 18.34 9.76
N ALA A 150 -11.12 17.26 9.62
CA ALA A 150 -11.28 16.29 8.55
C ALA A 150 -11.16 14.85 9.05
N VAL A 151 -12.00 13.97 8.52
CA VAL A 151 -11.82 12.52 8.65
C VAL A 151 -11.44 11.98 7.28
N VAL A 152 -10.30 11.31 7.20
CA VAL A 152 -9.70 10.80 5.96
C VAL A 152 -9.47 9.31 6.05
N THR A 153 -9.49 8.62 4.91
CA THR A 153 -9.11 7.22 4.76
C THR A 153 -8.32 7.04 3.47
N PHE A 154 -7.39 6.08 3.46
CA PHE A 154 -6.62 5.68 2.29
C PHE A 154 -7.10 4.30 1.86
N PRO A 155 -8.21 4.20 1.10
CA PRO A 155 -8.73 2.90 0.70
C PRO A 155 -7.69 2.17 -0.12
N ARG A 156 -7.57 0.85 0.12
CA ARG A 156 -6.86 -0.06 -0.80
C ARG A 156 -7.39 0.10 -2.22
N TYR A 157 -6.59 -0.26 -3.21
CA TYR A 157 -6.98 -0.12 -4.61
C TYR A 157 -8.35 -0.78 -4.83
N PRO A 158 -9.38 -0.03 -5.27
CA PRO A 158 -10.76 -0.44 -5.06
C PRO A 158 -11.27 -1.47 -6.07
N TYR A 159 -10.54 -1.68 -7.17
CA TYR A 159 -10.97 -2.55 -8.26
C TYR A 159 -10.26 -3.90 -8.20
N VAL A 160 -11.02 -4.97 -8.43
CA VAL A 160 -10.47 -6.31 -8.65
C VAL A 160 -9.64 -6.33 -9.93
N VAL A 161 -10.20 -5.69 -10.97
CA VAL A 161 -9.55 -5.53 -12.26
C VAL A 161 -9.74 -4.11 -12.79
N ALA A 162 -8.65 -3.53 -13.29
CA ALA A 162 -8.64 -2.21 -13.89
C ALA A 162 -7.87 -2.20 -15.20
N THR A 163 -8.49 -1.71 -16.27
CA THR A 163 -7.91 -1.70 -17.61
C THR A 163 -7.92 -0.31 -18.23
N SER A 164 -6.82 0.09 -18.87
CA SER A 164 -6.82 1.31 -19.70
C SER A 164 -7.59 1.11 -21.00
N GLY A 165 -7.59 -0.13 -21.51
CA GLY A 165 -8.31 -0.58 -22.70
C GLY A 165 -9.59 -1.34 -22.35
N ARG A 166 -10.08 -2.12 -23.32
CA ARG A 166 -11.31 -2.91 -23.17
C ARG A 166 -11.14 -4.05 -22.18
N PHE A 167 -12.22 -4.40 -21.49
CA PHE A 167 -12.33 -5.63 -20.73
C PHE A 167 -13.28 -6.58 -21.45
N VAL A 168 -12.82 -7.77 -21.80
CA VAL A 168 -13.60 -8.77 -22.56
C VAL A 168 -13.61 -10.07 -21.79
N SER A 169 -14.79 -10.64 -21.59
CA SER A 169 -14.95 -12.02 -21.16
C SER A 169 -15.81 -12.79 -22.13
N ASP A 170 -15.32 -13.94 -22.59
CA ASP A 170 -16.06 -14.82 -23.51
C ASP A 170 -17.04 -15.76 -22.80
N GLY A 171 -16.94 -15.88 -21.47
CA GLY A 171 -17.90 -16.54 -20.60
C GLY A 171 -17.27 -17.15 -19.34
N GLY A 172 -18.12 -17.59 -18.41
CA GLY A 172 -17.71 -18.27 -17.18
C GLY A 172 -16.83 -17.42 -16.27
N LEU A 173 -17.02 -16.10 -16.26
CA LEU A 173 -16.28 -15.17 -15.42
C LEU A 173 -16.97 -14.97 -14.07
N LEU A 174 -16.19 -14.95 -12.99
CA LEU A 174 -16.61 -14.39 -11.71
C LEU A 174 -15.69 -13.22 -11.35
N VAL A 175 -16.26 -12.06 -11.00
CA VAL A 175 -15.54 -10.93 -10.37
C VAL A 175 -16.14 -10.67 -8.99
N ALA A 176 -15.33 -10.87 -7.95
CA ALA A 176 -15.79 -10.70 -6.59
C ALA A 176 -14.68 -10.27 -5.64
N ARG A 177 -15.07 -9.98 -4.41
CA ARG A 177 -14.16 -9.81 -3.28
C ARG A 177 -14.52 -10.82 -2.19
N VAL A 178 -13.54 -11.23 -1.40
CA VAL A 178 -13.79 -12.06 -0.20
C VAL A 178 -13.48 -11.28 1.07
N ALA A 179 -14.07 -11.73 2.18
CA ALA A 179 -13.71 -11.26 3.50
C ALA A 179 -12.27 -11.70 3.88
N GLU A 180 -11.68 -11.03 4.87
CA GLU A 180 -10.27 -11.17 5.28
C GLU A 180 -9.89 -12.59 5.77
N ASP A 181 -10.85 -13.51 5.99
CA ASP A 181 -10.62 -14.81 6.62
C ASP A 181 -10.26 -15.96 5.65
N GLY A 182 -9.82 -15.66 4.42
CA GLY A 182 -9.00 -16.56 3.58
C GLY A 182 -9.64 -17.88 3.12
N THR A 183 -10.90 -18.15 3.45
CA THR A 183 -11.64 -19.33 2.95
C THR A 183 -12.34 -18.97 1.64
N LEU A 184 -11.57 -19.04 0.56
CA LEU A 184 -11.67 -18.17 -0.61
C LEU A 184 -12.80 -18.42 -1.62
N LEU A 185 -13.66 -19.44 -1.46
CA LEU A 185 -14.76 -19.71 -2.39
C LEU A 185 -16.08 -20.19 -1.76
N ASP A 186 -16.08 -20.55 -0.47
CA ASP A 186 -17.30 -20.93 0.30
C ASP A 186 -17.76 -19.80 1.25
N SER A 187 -16.99 -18.72 1.35
CA SER A 187 -17.32 -17.53 2.14
C SER A 187 -18.31 -16.63 1.40
N GLU A 188 -18.93 -15.71 2.14
CA GLU A 188 -19.83 -14.72 1.57
C GLU A 188 -19.06 -13.80 0.62
N LEU A 189 -19.42 -13.83 -0.67
CA LEU A 189 -18.83 -12.95 -1.68
C LEU A 189 -19.24 -11.51 -1.40
N LEU A 190 -18.25 -10.65 -1.22
CA LEU A 190 -18.40 -9.21 -1.11
C LEU A 190 -18.36 -8.57 -2.52
N PRO A 191 -18.91 -7.35 -2.65
CA PRO A 191 -18.81 -6.59 -3.90
C PRO A 191 -17.36 -6.44 -4.35
N GLY A 192 -17.09 -6.87 -5.59
CA GLY A 192 -15.83 -6.67 -6.30
C GLY A 192 -16.05 -5.85 -7.58
N ASP A 193 -15.39 -4.71 -7.65
CA ASP A 193 -15.62 -3.71 -8.69
C ASP A 193 -14.68 -3.89 -9.89
N LEU A 194 -15.15 -3.46 -11.07
CA LEU A 194 -14.42 -3.49 -12.33
C LEU A 194 -14.32 -2.09 -12.93
N LEU A 195 -13.13 -1.73 -13.41
CA LEU A 195 -12.87 -0.48 -14.14
C LEU A 195 -12.34 -0.74 -15.55
N SER A 196 -12.90 -0.07 -16.55
CA SER A 196 -12.31 0.06 -17.89
C SER A 196 -12.32 1.50 -18.37
N ASN A 197 -11.16 2.04 -18.73
CA ASN A 197 -11.04 3.38 -19.31
C ASN A 197 -11.21 3.41 -20.83
N SER A 198 -11.56 2.29 -21.49
CA SER A 198 -11.90 2.31 -22.92
C SER A 198 -13.15 3.17 -23.14
N VAL A 199 -13.15 3.93 -24.24
CA VAL A 199 -14.27 4.75 -24.71
C VAL A 199 -15.10 4.05 -25.78
N ASP A 200 -14.81 2.77 -26.05
CA ASP A 200 -15.47 1.99 -27.09
C ASP A 200 -16.93 1.65 -26.73
N ILE A 201 -17.72 1.34 -27.76
CA ILE A 201 -19.11 0.85 -27.60
C ILE A 201 -19.18 -0.55 -26.99
N GLU A 202 -18.06 -1.25 -26.94
CA GLU A 202 -17.87 -2.54 -26.25
C GLU A 202 -16.66 -2.40 -25.33
N ALA A 203 -16.65 -1.35 -24.51
CA ALA A 203 -15.57 -1.11 -23.56
C ALA A 203 -15.49 -2.22 -22.51
N VAL A 204 -16.65 -2.71 -22.06
CA VAL A 204 -16.76 -3.92 -21.25
C VAL A 204 -17.72 -4.89 -21.95
N PHE A 205 -17.25 -6.09 -22.28
CA PHE A 205 -18.07 -7.17 -22.81
C PHE A 205 -18.08 -8.34 -21.83
N LEU A 206 -19.27 -8.72 -21.35
CA LEU A 206 -19.46 -9.89 -20.49
C LEU A 206 -20.26 -10.96 -21.23
N GLY A 207 -19.54 -12.01 -21.66
CA GLY A 207 -20.10 -13.20 -22.29
C GLY A 207 -20.99 -14.04 -21.36
N PRO A 208 -21.46 -15.21 -21.83
CA PRO A 208 -22.39 -16.04 -21.09
C PRO A 208 -21.89 -16.48 -19.71
N ASP A 209 -22.81 -16.62 -18.75
CA ASP A 209 -22.54 -17.08 -17.39
C ASP A 209 -21.52 -16.24 -16.61
N SER A 210 -21.28 -14.99 -17.03
CA SER A 210 -20.40 -14.05 -16.35
C SER A 210 -21.11 -13.29 -15.22
N ARG A 211 -20.51 -13.21 -14.04
CA ARG A 211 -21.08 -12.57 -12.85
C ARG A 211 -20.09 -11.59 -12.22
N ILE A 212 -20.53 -10.35 -12.03
CA ILE A 212 -19.81 -9.32 -11.28
C ILE A 212 -20.64 -8.97 -10.05
N THR A 213 -20.05 -9.08 -8.87
CA THR A 213 -20.74 -8.85 -7.58
C THR A 213 -20.74 -7.38 -7.14
N GLY A 214 -19.84 -6.56 -7.69
CA GLY A 214 -19.76 -5.13 -7.41
C GLY A 214 -20.16 -4.26 -8.62
N ASP A 215 -19.61 -3.05 -8.64
CA ASP A 215 -19.90 -2.03 -9.64
C ASP A 215 -19.05 -2.23 -10.90
N VAL A 216 -19.60 -1.83 -12.05
CA VAL A 216 -18.87 -1.75 -13.32
C VAL A 216 -18.80 -0.30 -13.75
N LYS A 217 -17.60 0.27 -13.79
CA LYS A 217 -17.38 1.64 -14.26
C LYS A 217 -16.61 1.63 -15.58
N THR A 218 -17.12 2.36 -16.56
CA THR A 218 -16.39 2.54 -17.82
C THR A 218 -16.60 3.89 -18.49
N ALA A 219 -15.60 4.35 -19.25
CA ALA A 219 -15.71 5.54 -20.10
C ALA A 219 -16.51 5.29 -21.39
N GLY A 220 -16.69 4.04 -21.77
CA GLY A 220 -17.46 3.60 -22.94
C GLY A 220 -18.80 2.98 -22.55
N GLU A 221 -19.18 1.92 -23.23
CA GLU A 221 -20.43 1.18 -22.99
C GLU A 221 -20.17 -0.25 -22.50
N VAL A 222 -21.15 -0.81 -21.78
CA VAL A 222 -21.14 -2.16 -21.23
C VAL A 222 -22.12 -3.03 -21.99
N VAL A 223 -21.62 -4.14 -22.54
CA VAL A 223 -22.43 -5.12 -23.26
C VAL A 223 -22.48 -6.42 -22.48
N LEU A 224 -23.70 -6.83 -22.12
CA LEU A 224 -23.98 -8.03 -21.35
C LEU A 224 -24.67 -9.07 -22.23
N ASP A 225 -24.17 -10.31 -22.22
CA ASP A 225 -24.95 -11.47 -22.64
C ASP A 225 -26.22 -11.64 -21.77
N ARG A 226 -27.21 -12.40 -22.27
CA ARG A 226 -28.48 -12.63 -21.57
C ARG A 226 -28.33 -13.38 -20.25
N THR A 227 -27.25 -14.13 -20.09
CA THR A 227 -26.99 -14.96 -18.90
C THR A 227 -25.99 -14.31 -17.95
N SER A 228 -25.39 -13.17 -18.32
CA SER A 228 -24.49 -12.44 -17.44
C SER A 228 -25.22 -11.45 -16.54
N SER A 229 -24.61 -11.13 -15.41
CA SER A 229 -25.19 -10.23 -14.41
C SER A 229 -24.14 -9.38 -13.74
N VAL A 230 -24.50 -8.12 -13.50
CA VAL A 230 -23.81 -7.20 -12.59
C VAL A 230 -24.75 -6.94 -11.42
N GLU A 231 -24.30 -7.18 -10.20
CA GLU A 231 -25.10 -7.01 -8.98
C GLU A 231 -25.07 -5.57 -8.44
N GLY A 232 -23.95 -4.86 -8.67
CA GLY A 232 -23.80 -3.45 -8.35
C GLY A 232 -24.32 -2.52 -9.45
N GLU A 233 -23.85 -1.28 -9.43
CA GLU A 233 -24.20 -0.26 -10.41
C GLU A 233 -23.37 -0.38 -11.68
N VAL A 234 -24.02 -0.15 -12.83
CA VAL A 234 -23.35 -0.05 -14.15
C VAL A 234 -23.24 1.43 -14.51
N LEU A 235 -22.02 1.95 -14.47
CA LEU A 235 -21.68 3.36 -14.68
C LEU A 235 -20.99 3.55 -16.04
N GLU A 236 -21.77 3.49 -17.11
CA GLU A 236 -21.32 3.75 -18.49
C GLU A 236 -21.03 5.23 -18.74
N ARG A 237 -20.18 5.50 -19.74
CA ARG A 237 -19.81 6.87 -20.19
C ARG A 237 -19.38 7.78 -19.03
N SER A 238 -18.74 7.20 -18.03
CA SER A 238 -18.22 7.90 -16.87
C SER A 238 -16.87 8.53 -17.16
N ASP A 239 -16.45 9.48 -16.33
CA ASP A 239 -15.06 9.97 -16.39
C ASP A 239 -14.08 8.82 -16.11
N PRO A 240 -12.96 8.74 -16.86
CA PRO A 240 -11.92 7.72 -16.66
C PRO A 240 -11.51 7.62 -15.20
N GLY A 241 -11.34 6.38 -14.73
CA GLY A 241 -10.82 6.10 -13.39
C GLY A 241 -9.29 6.15 -13.34
N ALA A 242 -8.77 6.30 -12.13
CA ALA A 242 -7.35 6.27 -11.87
C ALA A 242 -6.79 4.84 -12.01
N ILE A 243 -5.75 4.68 -12.84
CA ILE A 243 -5.04 3.41 -12.99
C ILE A 243 -3.56 3.67 -12.70
N PRO A 244 -2.93 2.90 -11.77
CA PRO A 244 -1.54 3.10 -11.41
C PRO A 244 -0.60 2.82 -12.59
N PHE A 245 0.54 3.50 -12.61
CA PHE A 245 1.62 3.25 -13.56
C PHE A 245 2.85 2.74 -12.82
N ILE A 246 3.28 1.51 -13.14
CA ILE A 246 4.41 0.81 -12.51
C ILE A 246 5.51 0.61 -13.54
N SER A 247 6.62 1.32 -13.39
CA SER A 247 7.76 1.15 -14.29
C SER A 247 8.59 -0.08 -13.88
N VAL A 248 8.69 -1.10 -14.72
CA VAL A 248 9.56 -2.27 -14.46
C VAL A 248 11.01 -1.86 -14.24
N ASP A 249 11.47 -0.83 -14.96
CA ASP A 249 12.83 -0.32 -14.93
C ASP A 249 13.27 0.22 -13.54
N SER A 250 12.33 0.68 -12.71
CA SER A 250 12.66 1.16 -11.37
C SER A 250 13.05 0.03 -10.43
N TYR A 251 12.79 -1.22 -10.81
CA TYR A 251 13.05 -2.44 -10.04
C TYR A 251 14.23 -3.27 -10.56
N ASP A 252 15.00 -2.77 -11.54
CA ASP A 252 16.25 -3.43 -11.96
C ASP A 252 17.29 -3.33 -10.81
N PRO A 253 17.68 -4.45 -10.16
CA PRO A 253 18.63 -4.40 -9.06
C PRO A 253 19.98 -3.80 -9.49
N LYS A 254 20.34 -3.92 -10.78
CA LYS A 254 21.53 -3.28 -11.34
C LYS A 254 21.43 -1.76 -11.35
N ARG A 255 20.26 -1.19 -11.62
CA ARG A 255 20.04 0.27 -11.62
C ARG A 255 19.89 0.82 -10.21
N GLN A 256 19.30 0.04 -9.31
CA GLN A 256 19.16 0.38 -7.90
C GLN A 256 20.49 0.26 -7.13
N GLY A 257 21.54 -0.32 -7.73
CA GLY A 257 22.83 -0.54 -7.07
C GLY A 257 22.76 -1.61 -5.98
N LYS A 258 21.76 -2.51 -6.03
CA LYS A 258 21.61 -3.65 -5.14
C LYS A 258 22.55 -4.78 -5.56
N GLU A 259 22.93 -5.64 -4.62
CA GLU A 259 23.68 -6.86 -4.93
C GLU A 259 22.75 -7.96 -5.46
N TYR A 260 22.98 -8.42 -6.68
CA TYR A 260 22.13 -9.42 -7.34
C TYR A 260 22.91 -10.61 -7.90
N GLN A 261 22.23 -11.75 -8.01
CA GLN A 261 22.71 -12.93 -8.72
C GLN A 261 22.31 -12.85 -10.20
N VAL A 262 23.24 -13.17 -11.10
CA VAL A 262 22.92 -13.32 -12.53
C VAL A 262 22.50 -14.75 -12.81
N LEU A 263 21.32 -14.94 -13.39
CA LEU A 263 20.88 -16.26 -13.86
C LEU A 263 21.63 -16.64 -15.15
N PRO A 264 22.42 -17.74 -15.15
CA PRO A 264 23.33 -18.05 -16.24
C PRO A 264 22.62 -18.60 -17.47
N ASN A 265 21.56 -19.39 -17.27
CA ASN A 265 20.90 -20.14 -18.32
C ASN A 265 19.59 -19.46 -18.74
N GLU A 266 19.25 -19.60 -20.02
CA GLU A 266 17.94 -19.22 -20.56
C GLU A 266 16.87 -20.24 -20.17
N LEU A 267 17.22 -21.53 -20.12
CA LEU A 267 16.31 -22.61 -19.72
C LEU A 267 16.70 -23.12 -18.33
N MET A 268 15.72 -23.19 -17.43
CA MET A 268 15.86 -23.74 -16.08
C MET A 268 14.71 -24.71 -15.80
N THR A 269 14.95 -25.69 -14.93
CA THR A 269 13.93 -26.66 -14.51
C THR A 269 13.77 -26.57 -13.00
N ALA A 270 12.55 -26.31 -12.54
CA ALA A 270 12.16 -26.13 -11.15
C ALA A 270 13.13 -25.25 -10.31
N PRO A 271 13.54 -24.06 -10.79
CA PRO A 271 14.47 -23.23 -10.04
C PRO A 271 13.82 -22.69 -8.75
N THR A 272 14.58 -22.76 -7.65
CA THR A 272 14.30 -21.99 -6.44
C THR A 272 15.12 -20.71 -6.46
N CYS A 273 14.45 -19.57 -6.33
CA CYS A 273 15.02 -18.24 -6.35
C CYS A 273 14.90 -17.61 -4.98
N SER A 274 15.96 -16.93 -4.51
CA SER A 274 15.98 -16.13 -3.29
C SER A 274 16.83 -14.87 -3.45
N GLY A 275 16.47 -13.79 -2.74
CA GLY A 275 17.15 -12.50 -2.84
C GLY A 275 16.93 -11.77 -4.18
N TYR A 276 17.85 -10.89 -4.57
CA TYR A 276 17.79 -10.21 -5.86
C TYR A 276 18.43 -11.05 -6.98
N LEU A 277 17.67 -11.34 -8.03
CA LEU A 277 18.15 -12.05 -9.21
C LEU A 277 17.92 -11.22 -10.48
N ARG A 278 18.81 -11.37 -11.44
CA ARG A 278 18.71 -10.70 -12.74
C ARG A 278 19.03 -11.67 -13.88
N ARG A 279 18.17 -11.73 -14.90
CA ARG A 279 18.45 -12.36 -16.19
C ARG A 279 18.62 -11.27 -17.26
N GLY A 280 19.74 -11.33 -17.97
CA GLY A 280 19.90 -10.58 -19.22
C GLY A 280 19.32 -11.39 -20.38
N GLY A 281 18.30 -10.87 -21.07
CA GLY A 281 17.58 -11.60 -22.11
C GLY A 281 16.45 -12.47 -21.55
N ASN A 282 15.99 -13.42 -22.37
CA ASN A 282 14.84 -14.25 -22.05
C ASN A 282 15.15 -15.28 -20.95
N LEU A 283 14.08 -15.72 -20.28
CA LEU A 283 14.06 -16.80 -19.29
C LEU A 283 12.89 -17.76 -19.59
N GLN A 284 13.18 -19.04 -19.66
CA GLN A 284 12.24 -20.13 -19.75
C GLN A 284 12.43 -21.04 -18.54
N VAL A 285 11.33 -21.35 -17.86
CA VAL A 285 11.30 -22.24 -16.71
C VAL A 285 10.35 -23.38 -17.00
N THR A 286 10.80 -24.61 -16.79
CA THR A 286 9.96 -25.82 -16.84
C THR A 286 9.76 -26.36 -15.43
N ASP A 287 8.63 -27.02 -15.18
CA ASP A 287 8.30 -27.67 -13.89
C ASP A 287 8.21 -26.73 -12.67
N GLY A 288 7.78 -25.49 -12.91
CA GLY A 288 7.43 -24.49 -11.90
C GLY A 288 8.58 -23.56 -11.52
N LEU A 289 8.23 -22.33 -11.09
CA LEU A 289 9.17 -21.34 -10.55
C LEU A 289 8.90 -21.16 -9.06
N TYR A 290 9.90 -21.39 -8.20
CA TYR A 290 9.76 -21.30 -6.75
C TYR A 290 10.45 -20.06 -6.22
N LEU A 291 9.70 -19.18 -5.53
CA LEU A 291 10.18 -17.92 -4.97
C LEU A 291 10.25 -18.00 -3.45
N ASP A 292 11.40 -17.68 -2.86
CA ASP A 292 11.60 -17.56 -1.41
C ASP A 292 12.17 -16.17 -1.10
N GLY A 293 11.28 -15.20 -0.94
CA GLY A 293 11.67 -13.79 -0.74
C GLY A 293 12.52 -13.26 -1.90
N ALA A 294 12.20 -13.68 -3.13
CA ALA A 294 12.96 -13.35 -4.32
C ALA A 294 12.40 -12.13 -5.05
N VAL A 295 13.30 -11.31 -5.58
CA VAL A 295 13.01 -10.29 -6.58
C VAL A 295 13.75 -10.66 -7.86
N LEU A 296 13.03 -11.21 -8.84
CA LEU A 296 13.58 -11.66 -10.11
C LEU A 296 13.29 -10.63 -11.21
N TYR A 297 14.35 -10.02 -11.72
CA TYR A 297 14.29 -9.11 -12.87
C TYR A 297 14.72 -9.81 -14.17
N VAL A 298 13.87 -9.78 -15.20
CA VAL A 298 14.13 -10.36 -16.52
C VAL A 298 14.16 -9.26 -17.57
N ASP A 299 15.34 -9.02 -18.13
CA ASP A 299 15.60 -8.06 -19.21
C ASP A 299 15.29 -8.69 -20.58
N GLY A 300 14.06 -9.17 -20.73
CA GLY A 300 13.59 -9.97 -21.85
C GLY A 300 12.20 -10.55 -21.59
N SER A 301 11.86 -11.64 -22.26
CA SER A 301 10.57 -12.35 -22.07
C SER A 301 10.70 -13.45 -21.00
N LEU A 302 9.60 -13.75 -20.31
CA LEU A 302 9.52 -14.84 -19.32
C LEU A 302 8.48 -15.88 -19.75
N SER A 303 8.86 -17.15 -19.77
CA SER A 303 7.94 -18.27 -19.93
C SER A 303 8.10 -19.23 -18.75
N VAL A 304 7.01 -19.58 -18.07
CA VAL A 304 7.00 -20.54 -16.96
C VAL A 304 5.95 -21.60 -17.21
N GLU A 305 6.38 -22.85 -17.27
CA GLU A 305 5.50 -24.03 -17.26
C GLU A 305 5.48 -24.61 -15.84
N GLY A 306 4.31 -24.98 -15.32
CA GLY A 306 4.15 -25.55 -13.97
C GLY A 306 3.85 -24.53 -12.86
N GLY A 307 3.51 -23.28 -13.23
CA GLY A 307 3.08 -22.24 -12.30
C GLY A 307 4.20 -21.55 -11.50
N VAL A 308 3.82 -20.54 -10.73
CA VAL A 308 4.70 -19.78 -9.81
C VAL A 308 4.29 -20.09 -8.38
N HIS A 309 5.26 -20.43 -7.54
CA HIS A 309 5.06 -20.90 -6.17
C HIS A 309 5.89 -20.06 -5.18
N GLY A 310 5.46 -20.01 -3.93
CA GLY A 310 6.12 -19.28 -2.85
C GLY A 310 5.89 -17.76 -2.89
N ARG A 311 6.79 -17.01 -2.25
CA ARG A 311 6.65 -15.56 -2.03
C ARG A 311 7.74 -14.78 -2.74
N GLY A 312 7.36 -13.82 -3.57
CA GLY A 312 8.33 -12.98 -4.27
C GLY A 312 7.75 -12.00 -5.29
N ALA A 313 8.62 -11.40 -6.08
CA ALA A 313 8.27 -10.46 -7.14
C ALA A 313 9.02 -10.76 -8.44
N LEU A 314 8.30 -10.67 -9.56
CA LEU A 314 8.76 -10.89 -10.93
C LEU A 314 8.60 -9.59 -11.71
N PHE A 315 9.71 -9.10 -12.26
CA PHE A 315 9.79 -7.86 -13.03
C PHE A 315 10.30 -8.17 -14.43
N VAL A 316 9.47 -8.01 -15.46
CA VAL A 316 9.77 -8.50 -16.82
C VAL A 316 9.64 -7.39 -17.86
N LYS A 317 10.71 -7.12 -18.61
CA LYS A 317 10.76 -6.09 -19.67
C LYS A 317 9.96 -6.46 -20.92
N GLY A 318 9.73 -7.76 -21.15
CA GLY A 318 9.03 -8.30 -22.30
C GLY A 318 7.70 -8.96 -21.93
N PRO A 319 7.12 -9.75 -22.85
CA PRO A 319 5.92 -10.52 -22.57
C PRO A 319 6.18 -11.66 -21.57
N VAL A 320 5.13 -12.03 -20.86
CA VAL A 320 5.11 -13.13 -19.89
C VAL A 320 4.07 -14.17 -20.31
N GLN A 321 4.48 -15.44 -20.33
CA GLN A 321 3.59 -16.58 -20.48
C GLN A 321 3.70 -17.46 -19.23
N LEU A 322 2.59 -17.66 -18.53
CA LEU A 322 2.48 -18.64 -17.45
C LEU A 322 1.53 -19.74 -17.92
N ALA A 323 2.02 -20.98 -17.92
CA ALA A 323 1.24 -22.16 -18.24
C ALA A 323 1.17 -23.10 -17.03
N GLY A 324 -0.03 -23.57 -16.74
CA GLY A 324 -0.36 -24.32 -15.52
C GLY A 324 -0.63 -23.41 -14.33
N GLY A 325 -1.25 -23.98 -13.30
CA GLY A 325 -1.53 -23.29 -12.05
C GLY A 325 -0.59 -23.66 -10.91
N SER A 326 -0.53 -22.80 -9.90
CA SER A 326 0.00 -23.19 -8.59
C SER A 326 -1.10 -23.84 -7.75
N SER A 327 -0.71 -24.64 -6.75
CA SER A 327 -1.64 -25.08 -5.71
C SER A 327 -2.01 -23.89 -4.82
N PHE A 328 -3.28 -23.81 -4.44
CA PHE A 328 -3.74 -22.85 -3.44
C PHE A 328 -3.00 -23.07 -2.10
N SER A 329 -2.23 -22.08 -1.64
CA SER A 329 -1.51 -22.08 -0.36
C SER A 329 -1.41 -20.64 0.15
N SER A 330 -1.59 -20.42 1.45
CA SER A 330 -1.42 -19.10 2.08
C SER A 330 -0.04 -18.50 1.87
N ASP A 331 0.95 -19.35 1.64
CA ASP A 331 2.36 -18.97 1.51
C ASP A 331 2.75 -18.68 0.05
N ASN A 332 1.81 -18.85 -0.89
CA ASN A 332 1.98 -18.49 -2.30
C ASN A 332 1.48 -17.06 -2.51
N GLN A 333 2.40 -16.09 -2.64
CA GLN A 333 2.07 -14.70 -2.93
C GLN A 333 3.13 -14.08 -3.85
N ALA A 334 2.77 -13.80 -5.09
CA ALA A 334 3.69 -13.29 -6.10
C ALA A 334 3.22 -11.97 -6.71
N ALA A 335 4.14 -11.01 -6.84
CA ALA A 335 3.94 -9.83 -7.67
C ALA A 335 4.44 -10.16 -9.08
N LEU A 336 3.61 -9.97 -10.10
CA LEU A 336 4.01 -10.10 -11.50
C LEU A 336 3.81 -8.76 -12.20
N VAL A 337 4.91 -8.12 -12.59
CA VAL A 337 4.90 -6.81 -13.25
C VAL A 337 5.64 -6.94 -14.58
N ALA A 338 4.97 -6.62 -15.69
CA ALA A 338 5.54 -6.68 -17.03
C ALA A 338 5.29 -5.41 -17.85
N ASP A 339 6.29 -4.98 -18.62
CA ASP A 339 6.12 -3.95 -19.65
C ASP A 339 5.37 -4.52 -20.88
N GLY A 340 5.43 -5.84 -21.09
CA GLY A 340 4.76 -6.53 -22.20
C GLY A 340 3.40 -7.12 -21.82
N ASP A 341 2.85 -7.88 -22.76
CA ASP A 341 1.64 -8.69 -22.54
C ASP A 341 1.86 -9.76 -21.46
N ILE A 342 0.84 -10.04 -20.67
CA ILE A 342 0.81 -11.16 -19.73
C ILE A 342 -0.28 -12.14 -20.16
N ALA A 343 0.09 -13.40 -20.37
CA ALA A 343 -0.84 -14.49 -20.61
C ALA A 343 -0.70 -15.57 -19.54
N ILE A 344 -1.82 -15.93 -18.91
CA ILE A 344 -1.89 -16.97 -17.88
C ILE A 344 -2.94 -17.99 -18.29
N ASP A 345 -2.48 -19.21 -18.56
CA ASP A 345 -3.33 -20.32 -18.97
C ASP A 345 -3.25 -21.43 -17.92
N GLY A 346 -4.32 -21.60 -17.16
CA GLY A 346 -4.46 -22.67 -16.17
C GLY A 346 -5.05 -23.96 -16.77
N ASP A 347 -5.17 -24.98 -15.93
CA ASP A 347 -5.78 -26.27 -16.27
C ASP A 347 -7.24 -26.38 -15.79
N GLY A 348 -7.77 -25.32 -15.17
CA GLY A 348 -9.12 -25.26 -14.58
C GLY A 348 -9.19 -24.24 -13.46
N ASP A 349 -10.33 -23.54 -13.34
CA ASP A 349 -10.55 -22.50 -12.31
C ASP A 349 -10.59 -23.06 -10.88
N GLU A 350 -10.79 -24.37 -10.70
CA GLU A 350 -10.74 -25.05 -9.39
C GLU A 350 -9.38 -25.70 -9.06
N THR A 351 -8.50 -25.82 -10.06
CA THR A 351 -7.23 -26.56 -9.94
C THR A 351 -6.01 -25.67 -10.13
N SER A 352 -6.19 -24.50 -10.72
CA SER A 352 -5.12 -23.55 -11.02
C SER A 352 -5.36 -22.23 -10.31
N PHE A 353 -4.39 -21.83 -9.51
CA PHE A 353 -4.43 -20.61 -8.72
C PHE A 353 -3.22 -19.72 -9.01
N PHE A 354 -3.44 -18.41 -9.01
CA PHE A 354 -2.40 -17.40 -8.85
C PHE A 354 -2.85 -16.42 -7.78
N GLN A 355 -1.97 -16.13 -6.84
CA GLN A 355 -2.26 -15.29 -5.67
C GLN A 355 -1.25 -14.14 -5.62
N GLY A 356 -1.75 -12.90 -5.64
CA GLY A 356 -0.96 -11.69 -5.55
C GLY A 356 -1.41 -10.61 -6.52
N MET A 357 -0.46 -9.83 -7.05
CA MET A 357 -0.72 -8.69 -7.91
C MET A 357 -0.21 -8.97 -9.31
N ILE A 358 -1.00 -8.63 -10.34
CA ILE A 358 -0.58 -8.67 -11.74
C ILE A 358 -0.69 -7.26 -12.33
N TYR A 359 0.39 -6.80 -12.94
CA TYR A 359 0.44 -5.55 -13.69
C TYR A 359 1.07 -5.78 -15.07
N SER A 360 0.41 -5.33 -16.13
CA SER A 360 0.90 -5.36 -17.51
C SER A 360 0.80 -3.97 -18.13
N GLU A 361 1.85 -3.48 -18.79
CA GLU A 361 1.72 -2.31 -19.68
C GLU A 361 1.17 -2.68 -21.07
N GLY A 362 1.20 -3.98 -21.41
CA GLY A 362 0.57 -4.58 -22.57
C GLY A 362 -0.86 -5.03 -22.29
N ASN A 363 -1.25 -6.18 -22.83
CA ASN A 363 -2.55 -6.80 -22.60
C ASN A 363 -2.46 -7.91 -21.57
N LEU A 364 -3.53 -8.10 -20.80
CA LEU A 364 -3.70 -9.21 -19.86
C LEU A 364 -4.62 -10.27 -20.46
N ARG A 365 -4.19 -11.53 -20.45
CA ARG A 365 -5.03 -12.68 -20.81
C ARG A 365 -5.00 -13.71 -19.68
N ALA A 366 -6.18 -14.16 -19.29
CA ALA A 366 -6.33 -15.20 -18.27
C ALA A 366 -7.36 -16.23 -18.74
N SER A 367 -7.01 -17.49 -18.71
CA SER A 367 -7.92 -18.58 -19.07
C SER A 367 -7.85 -19.74 -18.07
N GLN A 368 -9.01 -20.32 -17.75
CA GLN A 368 -9.12 -21.53 -16.92
C GLN A 368 -8.35 -21.44 -15.60
N ILE A 369 -8.46 -20.31 -14.89
CA ILE A 369 -7.69 -20.06 -13.68
C ILE A 369 -8.48 -19.23 -12.64
N THR A 370 -8.18 -19.45 -11.36
CA THR A 370 -8.58 -18.52 -10.29
C THR A 370 -7.41 -17.58 -9.97
N LEU A 371 -7.61 -16.29 -10.22
CA LEU A 371 -6.69 -15.23 -9.84
C LEU A 371 -7.20 -14.54 -8.58
N MET A 372 -6.35 -14.43 -7.55
CA MET A 372 -6.68 -13.78 -6.28
C MET A 372 -5.77 -12.60 -5.99
N GLY A 373 -6.35 -11.41 -5.85
CA GLY A 373 -5.64 -10.14 -5.68
C GLY A 373 -6.02 -9.13 -6.75
N SER A 374 -5.13 -8.20 -7.09
CA SER A 374 -5.41 -7.05 -7.96
C SER A 374 -4.79 -7.22 -9.35
N PHE A 375 -5.59 -6.97 -10.39
CA PHE A 375 -5.18 -7.17 -11.78
C PHE A 375 -5.29 -5.88 -12.59
N ILE A 376 -4.15 -5.39 -13.09
CA ILE A 376 -4.07 -4.11 -13.78
C ILE A 376 -3.46 -4.29 -15.15
N ALA A 377 -4.14 -3.80 -16.18
CA ALA A 377 -3.61 -3.71 -17.54
C ALA A 377 -3.63 -2.24 -17.98
N ASN A 378 -2.46 -1.59 -18.06
CA ASN A 378 -2.35 -0.14 -18.26
C ASN A 378 -1.33 0.23 -19.32
N SER A 379 -1.80 0.62 -20.50
CA SER A 379 -0.92 1.09 -21.57
C SER A 379 -0.77 2.61 -21.58
N SER A 380 0.48 3.09 -21.56
CA SER A 380 0.81 4.50 -21.74
C SER A 380 0.77 4.95 -23.22
N GLU A 381 0.71 4.01 -24.17
CA GLU A 381 0.84 4.28 -25.61
C GLU A 381 -0.50 4.22 -26.39
N GLY A 382 -1.64 4.06 -25.71
CA GLY A 382 -2.99 4.18 -26.29
C GLY A 382 -3.47 3.01 -27.17
N CYS A 383 -2.60 2.03 -27.45
CA CYS A 383 -2.93 0.79 -28.17
C CYS A 383 -2.51 -0.43 -27.30
N GLY A 384 -3.19 -0.63 -26.17
CA GLY A 384 -2.90 -1.71 -25.23
C GLY A 384 -3.69 -1.57 -23.94
N GLY A 385 -3.36 -2.38 -22.94
CA GLY A 385 -4.06 -2.39 -21.66
C GLY A 385 -5.45 -3.00 -21.75
N GLU A 386 -5.70 -3.87 -22.73
CA GLU A 386 -6.92 -4.70 -22.76
C GLU A 386 -6.77 -5.88 -21.81
N ALA A 387 -7.87 -6.33 -21.21
CA ALA A 387 -7.93 -7.61 -20.49
C ALA A 387 -8.93 -8.56 -21.17
N SER A 388 -8.51 -9.80 -21.42
CA SER A 388 -9.35 -10.87 -21.95
C SER A 388 -9.38 -12.03 -20.96
N VAL A 389 -10.56 -12.38 -20.45
CA VAL A 389 -10.70 -13.36 -19.36
C VAL A 389 -11.76 -14.42 -19.68
N SER A 390 -11.35 -15.68 -19.67
CA SER A 390 -12.17 -16.81 -20.14
C SER A 390 -12.26 -17.92 -19.10
N ASN A 391 -13.47 -18.32 -18.71
CA ASN A 391 -13.71 -19.41 -17.74
C ASN A 391 -12.81 -19.31 -16.50
N SER A 392 -12.82 -18.15 -15.85
CA SER A 392 -11.86 -17.80 -14.80
C SER A 392 -12.53 -17.01 -13.67
N ARG A 393 -11.95 -17.07 -12.47
CA ARG A 393 -12.44 -16.32 -11.31
C ARG A 393 -11.41 -15.26 -10.93
N LEU A 394 -11.84 -14.00 -10.84
CA LEU A 394 -11.05 -12.88 -10.36
C LEU A 394 -11.60 -12.50 -8.99
N VAL A 395 -10.79 -12.71 -7.94
CA VAL A 395 -11.24 -12.51 -6.57
C VAL A 395 -10.29 -11.56 -5.85
N MET A 396 -10.76 -10.39 -5.45
CA MET A 396 -9.98 -9.50 -4.59
C MET A 396 -9.94 -10.06 -3.17
N ALA A 397 -8.74 -10.28 -2.67
CA ALA A 397 -8.47 -10.53 -1.26
C ALA A 397 -7.54 -9.40 -0.77
N PRO A 398 -8.01 -8.49 0.12
CA PRO A 398 -7.27 -7.31 0.51
C PRO A 398 -5.85 -7.58 1.03
N GLU A 399 -5.66 -8.66 1.79
CA GLU A 399 -4.35 -9.06 2.34
C GLU A 399 -3.33 -9.44 1.28
N VAL A 400 -3.79 -9.81 0.08
CA VAL A 400 -2.94 -10.34 -0.97
C VAL A 400 -2.65 -9.31 -2.07
N ALA A 401 -3.46 -8.25 -2.15
CA ALA A 401 -3.31 -7.18 -3.12
C ALA A 401 -2.05 -6.33 -2.88
N ASP A 402 -1.65 -6.22 -1.61
CA ASP A 402 -0.43 -5.56 -1.17
C ASP A 402 0.63 -6.62 -0.89
N ILE A 403 1.80 -6.48 -1.52
CA ILE A 403 2.88 -7.46 -1.39
C ILE A 403 4.03 -6.80 -0.64
N GLU A 404 4.19 -7.21 0.60
CA GLU A 404 5.32 -6.87 1.45
C GLU A 404 6.11 -8.15 1.71
N PHE A 405 7.45 -8.13 1.70
CA PHE A 405 8.28 -9.23 2.21
C PHE A 405 9.73 -8.78 2.40
N SER A 406 10.46 -9.47 3.26
CA SER A 406 11.90 -9.28 3.38
C SER A 406 12.65 -9.97 2.22
N VAL A 407 13.34 -9.19 1.38
CA VAL A 407 14.18 -9.71 0.30
C VAL A 407 15.44 -10.29 0.89
N GLY A 408 15.65 -11.58 0.64
CA GLY A 408 16.83 -12.26 1.11
C GLY A 408 17.04 -12.17 2.62
N ALA A 409 15.98 -12.01 3.43
CA ALA A 409 16.05 -12.37 4.85
C ALA A 409 16.57 -13.81 4.89
N ALA A 410 17.82 -13.94 5.30
CA ALA A 410 18.65 -15.09 5.02
C ALA A 410 17.94 -16.41 5.39
N SER A 411 17.40 -17.09 4.37
CA SER A 411 17.53 -18.54 4.32
C SER A 411 18.97 -18.79 3.89
N ASP A 412 19.86 -19.15 4.82
CA ASP A 412 21.19 -19.60 4.44
C ASP A 412 21.02 -20.90 3.64
N THR A 413 21.03 -20.76 2.31
CA THR A 413 20.88 -21.85 1.36
C THR A 413 22.20 -22.63 1.31
N PHE A 414 22.19 -23.90 1.69
CA PHE A 414 23.38 -24.75 1.65
C PHE A 414 23.70 -25.16 0.20
N TYR A 415 24.98 -25.11 -0.20
CA TYR A 415 25.43 -25.63 -1.49
C TYR A 415 26.40 -26.79 -1.26
N PHE A 416 26.10 -27.96 -1.84
CA PHE A 416 26.95 -29.15 -1.73
C PHE A 416 27.66 -29.45 -3.06
N GLN A 417 28.95 -29.81 -3.02
CA GLN A 417 29.68 -30.30 -4.19
C GLN A 417 30.10 -31.76 -4.03
N ARG A 418 29.94 -32.54 -5.10
CA ARG A 418 30.17 -34.00 -5.13
C ARG A 418 31.65 -34.40 -5.14
N ASN A 419 32.59 -33.48 -5.42
CA ASN A 419 34.01 -33.81 -5.57
C ASN A 419 34.80 -33.30 -4.36
N ASN A 420 34.99 -34.17 -3.36
CA ASN A 420 35.40 -33.90 -1.98
C ASN A 420 34.35 -33.11 -1.21
N ALA A 421 33.70 -33.77 -0.24
CA ALA A 421 32.80 -33.21 0.76
C ALA A 421 33.43 -31.99 1.47
N THR A 422 33.35 -30.85 0.78
CA THR A 422 33.87 -29.56 1.20
C THR A 422 32.71 -28.62 0.96
N TYR A 423 32.08 -28.19 2.03
CA TYR A 423 31.13 -27.10 1.98
C TYR A 423 31.83 -25.84 1.46
N LEU A 424 31.21 -25.22 0.45
CA LEU A 424 31.59 -23.91 -0.04
C LEU A 424 30.61 -22.95 0.60
N GLY A 425 31.09 -22.15 1.54
CA GLY A 425 30.28 -21.20 2.30
C GLY A 425 29.60 -20.12 1.45
N ASN A 426 28.94 -19.22 2.17
CA ASN A 426 28.08 -18.15 1.64
C ASN A 426 28.68 -17.43 0.41
N ARG A 427 27.81 -17.17 -0.57
CA ARG A 427 27.82 -16.31 -1.80
C ARG A 427 29.12 -16.03 -2.61
N ASP A 428 30.31 -16.12 -2.03
CA ASP A 428 31.58 -15.60 -2.59
C ASP A 428 32.57 -16.67 -3.11
N ALA A 429 32.32 -17.97 -2.87
CA ALA A 429 33.21 -19.02 -3.32
C ALA A 429 32.87 -19.45 -4.76
N GLY A 430 33.60 -18.91 -5.74
CA GLY A 430 33.41 -19.14 -7.18
C GLY A 430 32.99 -20.56 -7.56
N TYR A 431 31.78 -20.68 -8.11
CA TYR A 431 31.19 -21.93 -8.56
C TYR A 431 31.98 -22.55 -9.71
N THR A 432 32.42 -23.80 -9.55
CA THR A 432 32.88 -24.64 -10.66
C THR A 432 31.73 -25.53 -11.15
N GLN A 433 31.66 -25.72 -12.47
CA GLN A 433 30.48 -26.07 -13.28
C GLN A 433 29.80 -27.45 -13.04
N ASN A 434 30.07 -28.20 -11.96
CA ASN A 434 29.60 -29.60 -11.80
C ASN A 434 28.98 -29.93 -10.41
N GLY A 435 28.48 -28.95 -9.65
CA GLY A 435 27.84 -29.17 -8.35
C GLY A 435 26.32 -29.36 -8.43
N VAL A 436 25.75 -30.22 -7.57
CA VAL A 436 24.30 -30.32 -7.33
C VAL A 436 23.99 -29.40 -6.16
N ALA A 437 23.35 -28.25 -6.41
CA ALA A 437 22.90 -27.34 -5.37
C ALA A 437 21.62 -27.89 -4.73
N LEU A 438 21.57 -27.95 -3.40
CA LEU A 438 20.35 -28.32 -2.68
C LEU A 438 19.89 -27.16 -1.81
N PRO A 439 18.82 -26.45 -2.20
CA PRO A 439 18.33 -25.36 -1.40
C PRO A 439 17.62 -25.91 -0.17
N VAL A 440 18.36 -26.05 0.93
CA VAL A 440 17.79 -26.36 2.23
C VAL A 440 17.81 -25.09 3.07
N ARG A 441 16.66 -24.70 3.63
CA ARG A 441 16.54 -23.51 4.48
C ARG A 441 16.68 -23.94 5.94
N VAL A 442 17.63 -23.33 6.65
CA VAL A 442 17.83 -23.52 8.08
C VAL A 442 17.65 -22.19 8.81
N GLU A 443 16.83 -22.19 9.85
CA GLU A 443 16.64 -21.06 10.76
C GLU A 443 17.08 -21.45 12.16
N PHE A 444 17.54 -20.49 12.97
CA PHE A 444 17.78 -20.71 14.40
C PHE A 444 16.89 -19.74 15.19
N LEU A 445 15.91 -20.28 15.90
CA LEU A 445 14.92 -19.52 16.64
C LEU A 445 14.75 -20.11 18.05
N GLN A 446 14.81 -19.25 19.06
CA GLN A 446 14.55 -19.61 20.46
C GLN A 446 15.37 -20.80 21.00
N GLY A 447 16.60 -20.97 20.50
CA GLY A 447 17.50 -22.04 20.94
C GLY A 447 17.40 -23.35 20.17
N ASN A 448 16.52 -23.44 19.17
CA ASN A 448 16.37 -24.61 18.30
C ASN A 448 16.53 -24.23 16.82
N TYR A 449 16.85 -25.22 15.99
CA TYR A 449 16.88 -25.08 14.54
C TYR A 449 15.53 -25.44 13.92
N SER A 450 15.21 -24.79 12.83
CA SER A 450 14.12 -25.16 11.93
C SER A 450 14.69 -25.47 10.55
N LEU A 451 14.21 -26.53 9.91
CA LEU A 451 14.65 -26.96 8.59
C LEU A 451 13.46 -27.02 7.64
N TRP A 452 13.56 -26.40 6.47
CA TRP A 452 12.60 -26.65 5.39
C TRP A 452 13.14 -27.76 4.49
N ASP A 453 12.40 -28.86 4.39
CA ASP A 453 12.77 -29.98 3.54
C ASP A 453 12.26 -29.75 2.11
N PRO A 454 13.15 -29.50 1.12
CA PRO A 454 12.75 -29.23 -0.25
C PRO A 454 12.11 -30.44 -0.96
N ALA A 455 12.32 -31.66 -0.45
CA ALA A 455 11.73 -32.87 -1.04
C ALA A 455 10.26 -33.06 -0.63
N THR A 456 9.88 -32.57 0.54
CA THR A 456 8.52 -32.75 1.10
C THR A 456 7.73 -31.44 1.21
N GLY A 457 8.40 -30.30 1.18
CA GLY A 457 7.81 -28.98 1.41
C GLY A 457 7.46 -28.72 2.88
N GLU A 458 7.78 -29.63 3.80
CA GLU A 458 7.45 -29.51 5.23
C GLU A 458 8.51 -28.74 6.02
N LYS A 459 8.07 -27.87 6.93
CA LYS A 459 8.94 -27.23 7.93
C LYS A 459 9.09 -28.15 9.16
N LEU A 460 10.32 -28.52 9.47
CA LEU A 460 10.70 -29.29 10.65
C LEU A 460 11.25 -28.34 11.71
N ASP A 461 10.44 -28.03 12.73
CA ASP A 461 10.80 -27.13 13.82
C ASP A 461 11.35 -27.86 15.05
N GLY A 462 12.08 -27.14 15.90
CA GLY A 462 12.50 -27.63 17.21
C GLY A 462 13.68 -28.60 17.18
N LEU A 463 14.46 -28.59 16.09
CA LEU A 463 15.59 -29.48 15.90
C LEU A 463 16.78 -29.05 16.77
N THR A 464 17.39 -29.99 17.46
CA THR A 464 18.75 -29.82 17.97
C THR A 464 19.76 -29.78 16.81
N GLN A 465 20.98 -29.29 17.06
CA GLN A 465 22.04 -29.27 16.05
C GLN A 465 22.31 -30.67 15.46
N ASP A 466 22.34 -31.69 16.31
CA ASP A 466 22.55 -33.09 15.88
C ASP A 466 21.39 -33.62 15.03
N GLU A 467 20.15 -33.28 15.38
CA GLU A 467 18.96 -33.66 14.60
C GLU A 467 18.91 -32.95 13.25
N LEU A 468 19.28 -31.67 13.21
CA LEU A 468 19.41 -30.88 11.98
C LEU A 468 20.43 -31.52 11.04
N VAL A 469 21.64 -31.80 11.53
CA VAL A 469 22.70 -32.46 10.74
C VAL A 469 22.24 -33.83 10.24
N GLY A 470 21.56 -34.60 11.10
CA GLY A 470 20.96 -35.88 10.73
C GLY A 470 19.93 -35.77 9.60
N LYS A 471 19.10 -34.71 9.62
CA LYS A 471 18.12 -34.44 8.56
C LYS A 471 18.75 -33.96 7.27
N LEU A 472 19.74 -33.07 7.33
CA LEU A 472 20.50 -32.64 6.16
C LEU A 472 21.21 -33.83 5.50
N ASN A 473 21.77 -34.76 6.26
CA ASN A 473 22.32 -36.02 5.75
C ASN A 473 21.26 -36.88 5.03
N GLN A 474 20.06 -36.99 5.58
CA GLN A 474 18.95 -37.73 4.92
C GLN A 474 18.55 -37.09 3.60
N ILE A 475 18.41 -35.76 3.57
CA ILE A 475 18.08 -34.99 2.36
C ILE A 475 19.19 -35.17 1.33
N LEU A 476 20.45 -35.01 1.73
CA LEU A 476 21.62 -35.17 0.87
C LEU A 476 21.68 -36.58 0.25
N ALA A 477 21.50 -37.63 1.06
CA ALA A 477 21.49 -39.01 0.59
C ALA A 477 20.34 -39.28 -0.40
N SER A 478 19.15 -38.72 -0.13
CA SER A 478 17.99 -38.88 -1.01
C SER A 478 18.20 -38.23 -2.38
N VAL A 479 18.85 -37.07 -2.42
CA VAL A 479 19.05 -36.30 -3.65
C VAL A 479 20.22 -36.84 -4.45
N LEU A 480 21.33 -37.17 -3.79
CA LEU A 480 22.53 -37.67 -4.46
C LEU A 480 22.40 -39.15 -4.87
N GLY A 481 21.39 -39.86 -4.34
CA GLY A 481 21.26 -41.31 -4.49
C GLY A 481 22.42 -42.08 -3.86
N ASP A 482 23.07 -41.46 -2.87
CA ASP A 482 24.25 -41.98 -2.20
C ASP A 482 23.96 -42.13 -0.69
N PRO A 483 23.69 -43.35 -0.20
CA PRO A 483 23.36 -43.57 1.20
C PRO A 483 24.54 -43.33 2.16
N ASP A 484 25.76 -43.21 1.64
CA ASP A 484 26.98 -43.00 2.43
C ASP A 484 27.39 -41.51 2.48
N ALA A 485 26.58 -40.61 1.92
CA ALA A 485 26.82 -39.17 2.01
C ALA A 485 26.68 -38.68 3.46
N ASP A 486 27.79 -38.19 4.03
CA ASP A 486 27.84 -37.71 5.42
C ASP A 486 28.58 -36.37 5.53
N ILE A 487 27.86 -35.34 6.01
CA ILE A 487 28.36 -33.99 6.26
C ILE A 487 28.56 -33.70 7.76
N SER A 488 28.37 -34.69 8.63
CA SER A 488 28.44 -34.51 10.09
C SER A 488 29.79 -33.99 10.59
N ASN A 489 30.85 -34.35 9.87
CA ASN A 489 32.23 -33.95 10.17
C ASN A 489 32.74 -32.78 9.32
N ASP A 490 31.89 -32.13 8.52
CA ASP A 490 32.30 -30.97 7.72
C ASP A 490 32.60 -29.77 8.64
N PRO A 491 33.86 -29.31 8.75
CA PRO A 491 34.24 -28.22 9.67
C PRO A 491 33.56 -26.90 9.33
N SER A 492 33.19 -26.70 8.07
CA SER A 492 32.58 -25.47 7.61
C SER A 492 31.07 -25.46 7.76
N LEU A 493 30.40 -26.62 7.73
CA LEU A 493 29.03 -26.75 8.22
C LEU A 493 28.96 -26.41 9.72
N GLN A 494 29.85 -26.99 10.53
CA GLN A 494 29.86 -26.73 11.98
C GLN A 494 30.13 -25.25 12.29
N ALA A 495 31.12 -24.64 11.62
CA ALA A 495 31.40 -23.21 11.78
C ALA A 495 30.19 -22.32 11.43
N HIS A 496 29.38 -22.73 10.45
CA HIS A 496 28.20 -21.99 10.04
C HIS A 496 27.00 -22.19 10.99
N LEU A 497 26.77 -23.42 11.48
CA LEU A 497 25.77 -23.68 12.51
C LEU A 497 26.09 -22.94 13.82
N ASP A 498 27.38 -22.84 14.17
CA ASP A 498 27.87 -22.05 15.30
C ASP A 498 27.65 -20.54 15.07
N GLN A 499 27.83 -20.04 13.83
CA GLN A 499 27.53 -18.65 13.47
C GLN A 499 26.04 -18.34 13.60
N LEU A 500 25.15 -19.22 13.14
CA LEU A 500 23.70 -19.08 13.28
C LEU A 500 23.28 -19.07 14.75
N ALA A 501 23.84 -19.98 15.57
CA ALA A 501 23.59 -20.03 17.01
C ALA A 501 24.08 -18.77 17.73
N THR A 502 25.23 -18.22 17.30
CA THR A 502 25.82 -17.00 17.89
C THR A 502 25.04 -15.75 17.48
N ALA A 503 24.62 -15.66 16.21
CA ALA A 503 23.79 -14.57 15.68
C ALA A 503 22.41 -14.51 16.37
N GLY A 504 21.87 -15.66 16.79
CA GLY A 504 20.62 -15.73 17.54
C GLY A 504 20.69 -15.36 19.03
N HIS A 505 21.88 -15.08 19.59
CA HIS A 505 22.07 -14.97 21.05
C HIS A 505 22.78 -13.71 21.59
N GLY A 506 23.17 -12.71 20.79
CA GLY A 506 23.99 -11.60 21.34
C GLY A 506 23.90 -10.23 20.69
N ASP A 507 23.60 -9.24 21.54
CA ASP A 507 23.79 -7.78 21.45
C ASP A 507 25.25 -7.37 21.11
N ASP A 508 25.71 -7.63 19.89
CA ASP A 508 27.05 -7.24 19.44
C ASP A 508 27.02 -6.02 18.50
N ARG A 509 27.44 -4.86 19.03
CA ARG A 509 27.35 -3.53 18.40
C ARG A 509 28.38 -3.27 17.29
N GLY A 510 29.01 -4.30 16.75
CA GLY A 510 30.10 -4.16 15.76
C GLY A 510 29.76 -4.61 14.34
N ASN A 511 28.77 -5.47 14.16
CA ASN A 511 28.40 -6.03 12.86
C ASN A 511 26.90 -6.35 12.89
N ARG A 512 26.07 -5.30 12.89
CA ARG A 512 24.63 -5.50 12.70
C ARG A 512 24.46 -6.23 11.36
N PRO A 513 23.79 -7.39 11.28
CA PRO A 513 23.24 -7.82 10.01
C PRO A 513 22.49 -6.62 9.45
N THR A 514 22.83 -6.20 8.23
CA THR A 514 22.04 -5.21 7.51
C THR A 514 20.59 -5.64 7.65
N ALA A 515 19.74 -4.75 8.15
CA ALA A 515 18.31 -5.04 8.26
C ALA A 515 17.85 -5.66 6.94
N PRO A 516 17.07 -6.75 6.98
CA PRO A 516 16.59 -7.38 5.75
C PRO A 516 15.98 -6.29 4.87
N ASP A 517 16.32 -6.33 3.59
CA ASP A 517 15.84 -5.33 2.63
C ASP A 517 14.35 -5.57 2.45
N GLU A 518 13.51 -4.80 3.13
CA GLU A 518 12.06 -4.92 3.02
C GLU A 518 11.64 -4.44 1.62
N PHE A 519 10.92 -5.29 0.92
CA PHE A 519 10.33 -4.99 -0.37
C PHE A 519 8.82 -4.88 -0.21
N GLU A 520 8.29 -3.76 -0.66
CA GLU A 520 6.88 -3.46 -0.69
C GLU A 520 6.47 -3.04 -2.10
N ILE A 521 5.38 -3.61 -2.60
CA ILE A 521 4.68 -3.12 -3.78
C ILE A 521 3.18 -3.05 -3.50
N ASN A 522 2.67 -1.83 -3.55
CA ASN A 522 1.27 -1.50 -3.33
C ASN A 522 0.76 -0.69 -4.54
N PRO A 523 -0.32 -1.09 -5.24
CA PRO A 523 -0.87 -0.34 -6.36
C PRO A 523 -1.20 1.13 -6.01
N ASN A 524 -1.65 1.40 -4.78
CA ASN A 524 -1.99 2.75 -4.35
C ASN A 524 -0.79 3.68 -4.32
N GLN A 525 0.44 3.17 -4.18
CA GLN A 525 1.61 4.04 -4.15
C GLN A 525 1.80 4.82 -5.45
N PHE A 526 1.28 4.29 -6.57
CA PHE A 526 1.39 4.87 -7.90
C PHE A 526 0.19 5.73 -8.32
N LEU A 527 -0.85 5.82 -7.49
CA LEU A 527 -1.95 6.76 -7.71
C LEU A 527 -1.53 8.17 -7.33
N SER A 528 -2.20 9.20 -7.88
CA SER A 528 -1.97 10.55 -7.40
C SER A 528 -2.56 10.74 -5.99
N PRO A 529 -2.05 11.68 -5.16
CA PRO A 529 -2.56 11.89 -3.80
C PRO A 529 -4.08 12.13 -3.70
N GLY A 530 -4.69 12.76 -4.71
CA GLY A 530 -6.13 12.98 -4.77
C GLY A 530 -6.95 11.72 -5.06
N GLU A 531 -6.30 10.68 -5.59
CA GLU A 531 -6.91 9.38 -5.90
C GLU A 531 -6.66 8.36 -4.78
N LYS A 532 -5.57 8.51 -4.02
CA LYS A 532 -5.24 7.69 -2.84
C LYS A 532 -6.17 7.90 -1.64
N MET A 533 -6.84 9.04 -1.57
CA MET A 533 -7.49 9.50 -0.34
C MET A 533 -8.97 9.79 -0.54
N ARG A 534 -9.79 9.36 0.43
CA ARG A 534 -11.18 9.77 0.56
C ARG A 534 -11.35 10.64 1.81
N ILE A 535 -11.91 11.83 1.63
CA ILE A 535 -12.33 12.70 2.73
C ILE A 535 -13.79 12.34 3.06
N LEU A 536 -14.00 11.71 4.22
CA LEU A 536 -15.32 11.31 4.69
C LEU A 536 -16.09 12.51 5.27
N VAL A 537 -15.38 13.41 5.94
CA VAL A 537 -15.95 14.60 6.59
C VAL A 537 -14.97 15.76 6.43
N TRP A 538 -15.49 16.95 6.09
CA TRP A 538 -14.75 18.22 6.15
C TRP A 538 -15.61 19.29 6.83
N ARG A 539 -15.09 19.92 7.88
CA ARG A 539 -15.80 20.96 8.64
C ARG A 539 -14.86 22.09 9.04
N VAL A 540 -15.36 23.31 8.96
CA VAL A 540 -14.66 24.50 9.46
C VAL A 540 -15.57 25.18 10.48
N ARG A 541 -15.06 25.38 11.70
CA ARG A 541 -15.82 25.86 12.86
C ARG A 541 -15.22 27.11 13.46
#